data_AF-A0A8I0K7J9-F1
#
_entry.id   AF-A0A8I0K7J9-F1
#
_cell.length_a   1.000
_cell.length_b   1.000
_cell.length_c   1.000
_cell.angle_alpha   90.00
_cell.angle_beta   90.00
_cell.angle_gamma   90.00
#
_symmetry.space_group_name_H-M   'P 1'
#
loop_
_entity.id
_entity.type
_entity.pdbx_description
1 polymer ?
#
loop_
_entity_poly.entity_id
_entity_poly.type
_entity_poly.pdbx_seq_one_letter_code
_entity_poly.pdbx_strand_id
1 'polypeptide(L)'
;PITDLSKQIVSEKPGSILSIAQQDVTDLFPHADQRLLVNYRSRGVNNEPIVASAFILLPKGTPPKNGWPVLAWAHGTTGVADTCAPSGDYASGPVHSYQEVASKALDGWLARGYAVVAPDYQGLGTLGAHPYMNAKSQLHTVVDAVRALHILKPKD
;
A
#
# COMPACT_ATOMS: atom_id res chain seq x y z
N PRO A 1 -5.90 5.82 13.73
CA PRO A 1 -6.93 4.87 14.27
C PRO A 1 -6.89 3.59 13.44
N ILE A 2 -6.82 2.42 14.11
CA ILE A 2 -6.83 1.12 13.42
C ILE A 2 -8.14 0.99 12.65
N THR A 3 -8.08 0.64 11.37
CA THR A 3 -9.30 0.43 10.59
C THR A 3 -9.77 -1.02 10.79
N ASP A 4 -10.77 -1.23 11.65
CA ASP A 4 -11.39 -2.55 11.81
C ASP A 4 -12.39 -2.81 10.66
N LEU A 5 -11.88 -3.40 9.59
CA LEU A 5 -12.69 -3.90 8.46
C LEU A 5 -12.96 -5.40 8.57
N SER A 6 -12.69 -6.04 9.72
CA SER A 6 -12.87 -7.49 9.88
C SER A 6 -14.31 -7.92 9.59
N LYS A 7 -15.29 -7.04 9.85
CA LYS A 7 -16.73 -7.26 9.60
C LYS A 7 -17.21 -6.78 8.24
N GLN A 8 -16.40 -6.05 7.46
CA GLN A 8 -16.73 -5.65 6.09
C GLN A 8 -16.21 -6.72 5.10
N ILE A 9 -16.79 -7.91 5.14
CA ILE A 9 -16.45 -9.00 4.21
C ILE A 9 -17.24 -8.83 2.92
N VAL A 10 -16.80 -7.89 2.07
CA VAL A 10 -17.34 -7.76 0.71
C VAL A 10 -16.71 -8.81 -0.22
N SER A 11 -15.57 -9.39 0.17
CA SER A 11 -14.89 -10.49 -0.54
C SER A 11 -13.81 -11.10 0.36
N GLU A 12 -13.55 -12.40 0.22
CA GLU A 12 -12.38 -13.10 0.80
C GLU A 12 -11.24 -13.30 -0.22
N LYS A 13 -11.48 -12.95 -1.50
CA LYS A 13 -10.52 -13.19 -2.57
C LYS A 13 -9.27 -12.32 -2.36
N PRO A 14 -8.04 -12.89 -2.41
CA PRO A 14 -6.82 -12.11 -2.30
C PRO A 14 -6.71 -11.01 -3.36
N GLY A 15 -6.33 -9.81 -2.93
CA GLY A 15 -6.27 -8.60 -3.73
C GLY A 15 -7.60 -7.85 -3.88
N SER A 16 -8.71 -8.36 -3.34
CA SER A 16 -9.97 -7.59 -3.31
C SER A 16 -9.81 -6.34 -2.46
N ILE A 17 -10.19 -5.19 -3.02
CA ILE A 17 -10.24 -3.91 -2.32
C ILE A 17 -11.43 -3.92 -1.35
N LEU A 18 -11.18 -3.56 -0.10
CA LEU A 18 -12.19 -3.42 0.95
C LEU A 18 -12.57 -1.97 1.20
N SER A 19 -11.60 -1.06 1.15
CA SER A 19 -11.84 0.38 1.23
C SER A 19 -10.76 1.16 0.49
N ILE A 20 -11.12 2.34 -0.02
CA ILE A 20 -10.20 3.32 -0.59
C ILE A 20 -10.49 4.65 0.09
N ALA A 21 -9.44 5.32 0.56
CA ALA A 21 -9.52 6.70 1.03
C ALA A 21 -8.50 7.54 0.26
N GLN A 22 -8.94 8.68 -0.29
CA GLN A 22 -8.05 9.69 -0.85
C GLN A 22 -7.26 10.34 0.31
N GLN A 23 -5.95 10.46 0.15
CA GLN A 23 -5.07 11.24 1.03
C GLN A 23 -4.46 12.39 0.24
N ASP A 24 -3.99 13.41 0.96
CA ASP A 24 -3.22 14.48 0.36
C ASP A 24 -1.91 13.94 -0.23
N VAL A 25 -1.59 14.39 -1.45
CA VAL A 25 -0.27 14.17 -2.03
C VAL A 25 0.70 15.05 -1.28
N THR A 26 1.71 14.44 -0.67
CA THR A 26 2.77 15.15 0.06
C THR A 26 3.83 15.69 -0.88
N ASP A 27 4.61 16.68 -0.43
CA ASP A 27 5.74 17.25 -1.18
C ASP A 27 6.85 16.23 -1.52
N LEU A 28 6.83 15.04 -0.89
CA LEU A 28 7.70 13.91 -1.23
C LEU A 28 7.43 13.31 -2.62
N PHE A 29 6.23 13.50 -3.18
CA PHE A 29 5.79 12.86 -4.42
C PHE A 29 5.20 13.86 -5.44
N PRO A 30 5.99 14.86 -5.88
CA PRO A 30 5.49 15.90 -6.79
C PRO A 30 4.99 15.37 -8.14
N HIS A 31 5.33 14.14 -8.55
CA HIS A 31 4.83 13.52 -9.78
C HIS A 31 3.58 12.64 -9.58
N ALA A 32 3.08 12.50 -8.34
CA ALA A 32 1.79 11.86 -8.07
C ALA A 32 0.64 12.83 -8.35
N ASP A 33 -0.43 12.32 -8.96
CA ASP A 33 -1.74 13.00 -9.05
C ASP A 33 -2.62 12.61 -7.86
N GLN A 34 -2.53 11.35 -7.42
CA GLN A 34 -3.32 10.83 -6.31
C GLN A 34 -2.46 10.01 -5.37
N ARG A 35 -2.74 10.16 -4.08
CA ARG A 35 -2.32 9.26 -3.01
C ARG A 35 -3.56 8.61 -2.42
N LEU A 36 -3.59 7.29 -2.42
CA LEU A 36 -4.72 6.50 -1.93
C LEU A 36 -4.24 5.62 -0.77
N LEU A 37 -4.96 5.64 0.34
CA LEU A 37 -4.88 4.58 1.36
C LEU A 37 -5.87 3.49 0.96
N VAL A 38 -5.38 2.27 0.80
CA VAL A 38 -6.19 1.12 0.38
C VAL A 38 -6.07 0.01 1.40
N ASN A 39 -7.22 -0.48 1.88
CA ASN A 39 -7.29 -1.74 2.61
C ASN A 39 -7.73 -2.84 1.64
N TYR A 40 -7.05 -3.98 1.66
CA TYR A 40 -7.30 -5.09 0.75
C TYR A 40 -7.18 -6.45 1.46
N ARG A 41 -7.78 -7.47 0.85
CA ARG A 41 -7.67 -8.86 1.33
C ARG A 41 -6.32 -9.45 0.98
N SER A 42 -5.70 -10.11 1.95
CA SER A 42 -4.52 -10.95 1.73
C SER A 42 -4.56 -12.19 2.62
N ARG A 43 -3.44 -12.88 2.76
CA ARG A 43 -3.29 -14.14 3.50
C ARG A 43 -2.13 -14.05 4.47
N GLY A 44 -2.39 -14.37 5.74
CA GLY A 44 -1.39 -14.33 6.79
C GLY A 44 -0.47 -15.57 6.81
N VAL A 45 0.27 -15.71 7.91
CA VAL A 45 1.31 -16.74 8.10
C VAL A 45 0.77 -18.17 7.93
N ASN A 46 -0.47 -18.43 8.37
CA ASN A 46 -1.15 -19.71 8.31
C ASN A 46 -2.10 -19.82 7.10
N ASN A 47 -1.98 -18.93 6.10
CA ASN A 47 -2.92 -18.76 4.97
C ASN A 47 -4.32 -18.28 5.38
N GLU A 48 -4.51 -17.87 6.62
CA GLU A 48 -5.75 -17.28 7.10
C GLU A 48 -6.06 -15.97 6.37
N PRO A 49 -7.33 -15.68 6.06
CA PRO A 49 -7.70 -14.41 5.43
C PRO A 49 -7.40 -13.25 6.39
N ILE A 50 -6.67 -12.24 5.91
CA ILE A 50 -6.34 -11.03 6.66
C ILE A 50 -6.74 -9.77 5.88
N VAL A 51 -6.78 -8.64 6.58
CA VAL A 51 -6.79 -7.32 5.97
C VAL A 51 -5.37 -6.75 6.08
N ALA A 52 -4.84 -6.27 4.96
CA ALA A 52 -3.61 -5.50 4.92
C ALA A 52 -3.90 -4.12 4.29
N SER A 53 -3.09 -3.13 4.64
CA SER A 53 -3.16 -1.79 4.06
C SER A 53 -1.97 -1.54 3.13
N ALA A 54 -2.15 -0.58 2.23
CA ALA A 54 -1.12 -0.06 1.34
C ALA A 54 -1.40 1.41 1.07
N PHE A 55 -0.36 2.19 0.77
CA PHE A 55 -0.56 3.40 -0.01
C PHE A 55 -0.30 3.14 -1.49
N ILE A 56 -1.10 3.77 -2.35
CA ILE A 56 -0.94 3.75 -3.80
C ILE A 56 -0.74 5.18 -4.27
N LEU A 57 0.27 5.38 -5.12
CA LEU A 57 0.51 6.63 -5.82
C LEU A 57 0.19 6.42 -7.30
N LEU A 58 -0.77 7.19 -7.81
CA LEU A 58 -1.04 7.24 -9.25
C LEU A 58 -0.29 8.43 -9.85
N PRO A 59 0.49 8.22 -10.93
CA PRO A 59 1.25 9.29 -11.55
C PRO A 59 0.32 10.27 -12.27
N LYS A 60 0.81 11.48 -12.48
CA LYS A 60 0.17 12.47 -13.37
C LYS A 60 0.09 11.95 -14.80
N GLY A 61 -0.95 12.38 -15.52
CA GLY A 61 -1.18 12.07 -16.93
C GLY A 61 -2.31 11.07 -17.16
N THR A 62 -2.39 10.54 -18.37
CA THR A 62 -3.44 9.60 -18.77
C THR A 62 -2.92 8.16 -18.69
N PRO A 63 -3.64 7.24 -18.03
CA PRO A 63 -3.23 5.85 -17.99
C PRO A 63 -3.20 5.24 -19.41
N PRO A 64 -2.22 4.37 -19.71
CA PRO A 64 -2.24 3.57 -20.94
C PRO A 64 -3.51 2.71 -21.03
N LYS A 65 -3.81 2.20 -22.22
CA LYS A 65 -5.00 1.36 -22.50
C LYS A 65 -5.21 0.21 -21.50
N ASN A 66 -4.12 -0.36 -20.98
CA ASN A 66 -4.15 -1.49 -20.05
C ASN A 66 -3.92 -1.09 -18.58
N GLY A 67 -4.07 0.20 -18.26
CA GLY A 67 -3.72 0.77 -16.96
C GLY A 67 -2.24 1.16 -16.85
N TRP A 68 -1.88 1.74 -15.71
CA TRP A 68 -0.51 2.13 -15.41
C TRP A 68 0.41 0.90 -15.28
N PRO A 69 1.65 0.94 -15.78
CA PRO A 69 2.66 -0.02 -15.35
C PRO A 69 2.90 0.14 -13.84
N VAL A 70 3.18 -0.97 -13.17
CA VAL A 70 3.18 -1.03 -11.70
C VAL A 70 4.59 -1.24 -11.15
N LEU A 71 4.98 -0.40 -10.20
CA LEU A 71 6.12 -0.62 -9.30
C LEU A 71 5.58 -1.02 -7.91
N ALA A 72 5.92 -2.22 -7.45
CA ALA A 72 5.70 -2.60 -6.07
C ALA A 72 6.92 -2.22 -5.22
N TRP A 73 6.74 -1.34 -4.23
CA TRP A 73 7.77 -1.00 -3.27
C TRP A 73 7.60 -1.84 -2.00
N ALA A 74 8.31 -2.96 -1.93
CA ALA A 74 8.45 -3.74 -0.71
C ALA A 74 9.46 -3.03 0.22
N HIS A 75 8.95 -2.31 1.21
CA HIS A 75 9.78 -1.53 2.12
C HIS A 75 10.67 -2.42 3.01
N GLY A 76 11.77 -1.84 3.48
CA GLY A 76 12.65 -2.43 4.49
C GLY A 76 12.05 -2.36 5.90
N THR A 77 12.87 -2.49 6.93
CA THR A 77 12.38 -2.52 8.32
C THR A 77 11.89 -1.16 8.80
N THR A 78 10.60 -1.05 9.13
CA THR A 78 9.98 0.16 9.70
C THR A 78 9.53 -0.01 11.15
N GLY A 79 9.40 -1.25 11.62
CA GLY A 79 9.03 -1.61 13.00
C GLY A 79 7.97 -2.71 13.05
N VAL A 80 7.27 -2.84 14.18
CA VAL A 80 6.26 -3.89 14.43
C VAL A 80 4.93 -3.36 14.98
N ALA A 81 4.79 -2.03 15.10
CA ALA A 81 3.60 -1.37 15.61
C ALA A 81 2.78 -0.75 14.48
N ASP A 82 1.50 -0.44 14.72
CA ASP A 82 0.65 0.16 13.67
C ASP A 82 1.18 1.47 13.11
N THR A 83 1.79 2.31 13.95
CA THR A 83 2.41 3.58 13.51
C THR A 83 3.65 3.37 12.63
N CYS A 84 4.13 2.14 12.48
CA CYS A 84 5.24 1.77 11.61
C CYS A 84 4.79 1.42 10.18
N ALA A 85 3.48 1.49 9.88
CA ALA A 85 2.95 1.32 8.54
C ALA A 85 3.30 2.54 7.65
N PRO A 86 4.02 2.36 6.52
CA PRO A 86 4.28 3.45 5.57
C PRO A 86 3.05 4.19 5.06
N SER A 87 1.90 3.51 4.91
CA SER A 87 0.66 4.14 4.46
C SER A 87 0.09 5.16 5.45
N GLY A 88 0.45 5.00 6.73
CA GLY A 88 0.09 5.90 7.82
C GLY A 88 1.15 6.94 8.15
N ASP A 89 2.15 7.18 7.29
CA ASP A 89 3.23 8.12 7.56
C ASP A 89 2.76 9.56 7.86
N TYR A 90 3.44 10.21 8.80
CA TYR A 90 3.24 11.61 9.21
C TYR A 90 4.58 12.20 9.67
N ALA A 91 4.71 13.53 9.62
CA ALA A 91 6.01 14.22 9.74
C ALA A 91 6.85 13.88 11.00
N SER A 92 6.20 13.62 12.14
CA SER A 92 6.87 13.22 13.40
C SER A 92 6.84 11.70 13.65
N GLY A 93 6.39 10.92 12.67
CA GLY A 93 6.21 9.49 12.76
C GLY A 93 7.52 8.72 12.62
N PRO A 94 7.55 7.46 13.10
CA PRO A 94 8.77 6.66 13.11
C PRO A 94 9.24 6.24 11.71
N VAL A 95 8.37 6.31 10.69
CA VAL A 95 8.68 5.90 9.31
C VAL A 95 9.13 7.08 8.45
N HIS A 96 8.89 8.32 8.88
CA HIS A 96 8.98 9.50 8.01
C HIS A 96 10.36 9.65 7.37
N SER A 97 11.43 9.66 8.17
CA SER A 97 12.80 9.78 7.67
C SER A 97 13.20 8.67 6.67
N TYR A 98 12.67 7.45 6.85
CA TYR A 98 12.90 6.35 5.92
C TYR A 98 12.16 6.59 4.60
N GLN A 99 10.92 7.06 4.68
CA GLN A 99 10.12 7.38 3.50
C GLN A 99 10.68 8.59 2.74
N GLU A 100 11.26 9.59 3.41
CA GLU A 100 11.98 10.71 2.78
C GLU A 100 13.16 10.22 1.92
N VAL A 101 13.91 9.23 2.39
CA VAL A 101 15.02 8.64 1.62
C VAL A 101 14.50 7.83 0.43
N ALA A 102 13.44 7.04 0.64
CA ALA A 102 12.84 6.23 -0.41
C ALA A 102 12.13 7.05 -1.49
N SER A 103 11.54 8.20 -1.12
CA SER A 103 10.64 8.99 -1.97
C SER A 103 11.31 9.42 -3.26
N LYS A 104 12.60 9.78 -3.24
CA LYS A 104 13.34 10.16 -4.46
C LYS A 104 13.29 9.08 -5.54
N ALA A 105 13.42 7.81 -5.16
CA ALA A 105 13.35 6.71 -6.11
C ALA A 105 11.90 6.48 -6.58
N LEU A 106 10.94 6.49 -5.66
CA LEU A 106 9.53 6.27 -5.97
C LEU A 106 8.94 7.37 -6.87
N ASP A 107 9.25 8.62 -6.58
CA ASP A 107 8.87 9.78 -7.38
C ASP A 107 9.54 9.75 -8.77
N GLY A 108 10.78 9.27 -8.85
CA GLY A 108 11.44 9.01 -10.14
C GLY A 108 10.71 7.98 -11.02
N TRP A 109 10.02 7.02 -10.43
CA TRP A 109 9.16 6.07 -11.17
C TRP A 109 7.82 6.68 -11.54
N LEU A 110 7.22 7.49 -10.66
CA LEU A 110 6.01 8.27 -10.97
C LEU A 110 6.25 9.20 -12.16
N ALA A 111 7.40 9.89 -12.20
CA ALA A 111 7.81 10.73 -13.33
C ALA A 111 7.92 9.97 -14.66
N ARG A 112 8.11 8.65 -14.62
CA ARG A 112 8.15 7.75 -15.78
C ARG A 112 6.79 7.11 -16.10
N GLY A 113 5.72 7.53 -15.40
CA GLY A 113 4.37 7.02 -15.60
C GLY A 113 4.10 5.66 -14.96
N TYR A 114 4.85 5.27 -13.93
CA TYR A 114 4.55 4.06 -13.15
C TYR A 114 3.66 4.41 -11.97
N ALA A 115 2.60 3.63 -11.76
CA ALA A 115 1.89 3.64 -10.49
C ALA A 115 2.71 2.88 -9.45
N VAL A 116 2.81 3.44 -8.24
CA VAL A 116 3.53 2.83 -7.13
C VAL A 116 2.51 2.23 -6.16
N VAL A 117 2.69 0.98 -5.78
CA VAL A 117 1.99 0.35 -4.65
C VAL A 117 2.98 0.01 -3.56
N ALA A 118 2.69 0.46 -2.34
CA ALA A 118 3.52 0.30 -1.16
C ALA A 118 2.71 -0.40 -0.06
N PRO A 119 2.75 -1.75 0.01
CA PRO A 119 2.05 -2.51 1.04
C PRO A 119 2.70 -2.30 2.41
N ASP A 120 1.89 -2.26 3.47
CA ASP A 120 2.39 -2.16 4.85
C ASP A 120 2.80 -3.52 5.43
N TYR A 121 2.48 -4.63 4.76
CA TYR A 121 2.54 -6.00 5.30
C TYR A 121 1.49 -6.30 6.38
N GLN A 122 1.39 -7.58 6.77
CA GLN A 122 0.45 -8.05 7.78
C GLN A 122 0.71 -7.34 9.12
N GLY A 123 -0.35 -6.85 9.77
CA GLY A 123 -0.30 -6.33 11.14
C GLY A 123 0.44 -5.01 11.29
N LEU A 124 0.75 -4.31 10.20
CA LEU A 124 1.16 -2.92 10.24
C LEU A 124 -0.01 -2.07 9.73
N GLY A 125 -0.61 -1.29 10.63
CA GLY A 125 -1.73 -0.39 10.31
C GLY A 125 -3.09 -1.08 10.29
N THR A 126 -3.11 -2.42 10.44
CA THR A 126 -4.30 -3.27 10.51
C THR A 126 -4.22 -4.21 11.71
N LEU A 127 -5.36 -4.81 12.07
CA LEU A 127 -5.45 -5.71 13.22
C LEU A 127 -4.46 -6.89 13.14
N GLY A 128 -3.81 -7.18 14.26
CA GLY A 128 -2.93 -8.34 14.44
C GLY A 128 -1.46 -7.92 14.63
N ALA A 129 -0.61 -8.90 14.91
CA ALA A 129 0.82 -8.66 15.06
C ALA A 129 1.53 -8.70 13.70
N HIS A 130 2.57 -7.88 13.54
CA HIS A 130 3.45 -7.95 12.37
C HIS A 130 4.42 -9.15 12.47
N PRO A 131 4.32 -10.18 11.61
CA PRO A 131 5.25 -11.30 11.61
C PRO A 131 6.53 -10.92 10.86
N TYR A 132 7.36 -10.10 11.52
CA TYR A 132 8.58 -9.55 10.93
C TYR A 132 9.47 -10.65 10.31
N MET A 133 9.93 -10.42 9.08
CA MET A 133 10.72 -11.35 8.25
C MET A 133 10.03 -12.69 7.91
N ASN A 134 8.71 -12.81 8.07
CA ASN A 134 7.99 -13.97 7.56
C ASN A 134 7.79 -13.87 6.04
N ALA A 135 8.60 -14.62 5.29
CA ALA A 135 8.61 -14.58 3.83
C ALA A 135 7.25 -14.88 3.18
N LYS A 136 6.46 -15.81 3.75
CA LYS A 136 5.17 -16.22 3.20
C LYS A 136 4.12 -15.12 3.33
N SER A 137 4.00 -14.53 4.51
CA SER A 137 3.09 -13.41 4.76
C SER A 137 3.47 -12.17 3.94
N GLN A 138 4.76 -11.84 3.86
CA GLN A 138 5.23 -10.72 3.03
C GLN A 138 4.97 -10.95 1.54
N LEU A 139 5.23 -12.16 1.03
CA LEU A 139 4.93 -12.50 -0.37
C LEU A 139 3.45 -12.31 -0.68
N HIS A 140 2.55 -12.79 0.19
CA HIS A 140 1.12 -12.61 -0.02
C HIS A 140 0.73 -11.14 -0.04
N THR A 141 1.14 -10.39 0.97
CA THR A 141 0.74 -8.98 1.10
C THR A 141 1.26 -8.14 -0.06
N VAL A 142 2.48 -8.36 -0.56
CA VAL A 142 3.01 -7.66 -1.75
C VAL A 142 2.24 -8.03 -3.01
N VAL A 143 2.11 -9.32 -3.32
CA VAL A 143 1.44 -9.77 -4.55
C VAL A 143 -0.03 -9.35 -4.57
N ASP A 144 -0.70 -9.43 -3.43
CA ASP A 144 -2.10 -9.06 -3.31
C ASP A 144 -2.31 -7.54 -3.40
N ALA A 145 -1.34 -6.72 -2.98
CA ALA A 145 -1.39 -5.27 -3.19
C ALA A 145 -1.29 -4.91 -4.69
N VAL A 146 -0.43 -5.60 -5.45
CA VAL A 146 -0.35 -5.44 -6.91
C VAL A 146 -1.67 -5.85 -7.58
N ARG A 147 -2.30 -6.94 -7.12
CA ARG A 147 -3.64 -7.34 -7.58
C ARG A 147 -4.68 -6.27 -7.28
N ALA A 148 -4.65 -5.69 -6.07
CA ALA A 148 -5.56 -4.61 -5.68
C ALA A 148 -5.38 -3.38 -6.59
N LEU A 149 -4.15 -2.96 -6.87
CA LEU A 149 -3.90 -1.84 -7.77
C LEU A 149 -4.46 -2.09 -9.19
N HIS A 150 -4.31 -3.28 -9.76
CA HIS A 150 -4.89 -3.60 -11.06
C HIS A 150 -6.44 -3.55 -11.10
N ILE A 151 -7.11 -3.62 -9.94
CA ILE A 151 -8.57 -3.48 -9.84
C ILE A 151 -9.00 -2.02 -9.83
N LEU A 152 -8.12 -1.09 -9.42
CA LEU A 152 -8.40 0.34 -9.47
C LEU A 152 -8.61 0.75 -10.93
N LYS A 153 -9.88 1.00 -11.28
CA LYS A 153 -10.22 1.60 -12.57
C LYS A 153 -9.76 3.06 -12.56
N PRO A 154 -9.12 3.54 -13.64
CA PRO A 154 -9.02 4.97 -13.88
C PRO A 154 -10.38 5.65 -13.74
N LYS A 155 -10.41 6.90 -13.27
CA LYS A 155 -11.60 7.74 -13.45
C LYS A 155 -11.82 7.92 -14.96
N ASP A 156 -13.05 7.66 -15.41
CA ASP A 156 -13.51 8.03 -16.75
C ASP A 156 -13.51 9.55 -16.93
#